data_AF-A0A8T4Y6Q2-F1
#
_entry.id   AF-A0A8T4Y6Q2-F1
#
_cell.length_a   1.000
_cell.length_b   1.000
_cell.length_c   1.000
_cell.angle_alpha   90.00
_cell.angle_beta   90.00
_cell.angle_gamma   90.00
#
_symmetry.space_group_name_H-M   'P 1'
#
loop_
_entity.id
_entity.type
_entity.pdbx_description
1 polymer ?
#
loop_
_entity_poly.entity_id
_entity_poly.type
_entity_poly.pdbx_seq_one_letter_code
_entity_poly.pdbx_strand_id
1 'polypeptide(L)'
;YIEYATSILDLYNKTYSDLVDLFNATLEEANVKFFIPDFESLLSIGGYVPFSSNRMGDININFVFTRYVEGYIEVIALHELVHHFLWKAGISPKSLLWFHEGMAQYVSMEIAKQMGYEGMEEISRQMEESVAYLKKLVGENFGFIQDWSMNRQPENIGYYYTAAYYVVRSLAEKDSELEYYARFFKTLKGQLISSNAELVYYLSLASNKSIAEHLNNWGFNIPDLYLYSPLLEEAIKVLDGINPIYQPYKYLARLLYEQALSKAKQDTVGEMQFYLAAAIIVAKLAPLLTITTVSGVLFAAILLLLKNKGVFWNH
;
A
#
# COMPACT_ATOMS: atom_id res chain seq x y z
N TYR A 1 7.73 -31.90 12.57
CA TYR A 1 7.83 -30.46 12.88
C TYR A 1 9.02 -29.83 12.19
N ILE A 2 10.25 -30.32 12.39
CA ILE A 2 11.45 -29.80 11.70
C ILE A 2 11.28 -29.87 10.18
N GLU A 3 10.87 -31.02 9.65
CA GLU A 3 10.64 -31.20 8.21
C GLU A 3 9.65 -30.17 7.62
N TYR A 4 8.52 -29.93 8.28
CA TYR A 4 7.55 -28.91 7.85
C TYR A 4 8.14 -27.50 7.90
N ALA A 5 8.87 -27.16 8.95
CA ALA A 5 9.54 -25.85 9.05
C ALA A 5 10.60 -25.69 7.95
N THR A 6 11.41 -26.73 7.70
CA THR A 6 12.39 -26.75 6.62
C THR A 6 11.72 -26.59 5.25
N SER A 7 10.60 -27.26 5.01
CA SER A 7 9.85 -27.13 3.74
C SER A 7 9.40 -25.69 3.47
N ILE A 8 8.92 -24.99 4.49
CA ILE A 8 8.51 -23.58 4.36
C ILE A 8 9.71 -22.67 4.14
N LEU A 9 10.83 -22.91 4.84
CA LEU A 9 12.06 -22.15 4.61
C LEU A 9 12.64 -22.39 3.21
N ASP A 10 12.58 -23.63 2.72
CA ASP A 10 13.01 -23.99 1.36
C ASP A 10 12.11 -23.34 0.31
N LEU A 11 10.80 -23.29 0.53
CA LEU A 11 9.85 -22.56 -0.30
C LEU A 11 10.24 -21.08 -0.40
N TYR A 12 10.42 -20.42 0.75
CA TYR A 12 10.82 -19.02 0.79
C TYR A 12 12.16 -18.79 0.10
N ASN A 13 13.16 -19.64 0.34
CA ASN A 13 14.47 -19.49 -0.28
C ASN A 13 14.40 -19.65 -1.81
N LYS A 14 13.55 -20.55 -2.31
CA LYS A 14 13.35 -20.75 -3.76
C LYS A 14 12.67 -19.56 -4.44
N THR A 15 11.73 -18.90 -3.76
CA THR A 15 10.91 -17.82 -4.34
C THR A 15 11.42 -16.41 -4.01
N TYR A 16 12.37 -16.28 -3.09
CA TYR A 16 12.82 -14.98 -2.58
C TYR A 16 13.34 -14.04 -3.69
N SER A 17 14.14 -14.55 -4.62
CA SER A 17 14.68 -13.73 -5.72
C SER A 17 13.55 -13.17 -6.59
N ASP A 18 12.58 -14.02 -6.94
CA ASP A 18 11.44 -13.62 -7.78
C ASP A 18 10.57 -12.58 -7.06
N LEU A 19 10.38 -12.72 -5.74
CA LEU A 19 9.68 -11.75 -4.91
C LEU A 19 10.45 -10.42 -4.82
N VAL A 20 11.78 -10.45 -4.67
CA VAL A 20 12.60 -9.23 -4.69
C VAL A 20 12.48 -8.50 -6.02
N ASP A 21 12.53 -9.23 -7.13
CA ASP A 21 12.40 -8.66 -8.47
C ASP A 21 10.99 -8.12 -8.75
N LEU A 22 9.96 -8.82 -8.27
CA LEU A 22 8.56 -8.41 -8.38
C LEU A 22 8.29 -7.14 -7.56
N PHE A 23 8.64 -7.13 -6.28
CA PHE A 23 8.31 -6.01 -5.37
C PHE A 23 9.34 -4.89 -5.38
N ASN A 24 10.46 -5.05 -6.09
CA ASN A 24 11.58 -4.11 -6.12
C ASN A 24 12.02 -3.69 -4.69
N ALA A 25 12.04 -4.68 -3.78
CA ALA A 25 12.27 -4.48 -2.36
C ALA A 25 12.97 -5.71 -1.76
N THR A 26 13.88 -5.48 -0.81
CA THR A 26 14.56 -6.56 -0.07
C THR A 26 14.09 -6.58 1.38
N LEU A 27 13.81 -7.77 1.91
CA LEU A 27 13.53 -7.97 3.33
C LEU A 27 14.83 -8.24 4.09
N GLU A 28 15.07 -7.51 5.18
CA GLU A 28 16.25 -7.72 6.04
C GLU A 28 16.10 -8.98 6.89
N GLU A 29 14.91 -9.17 7.47
CA GLU A 29 14.57 -10.31 8.30
C GLU A 29 13.06 -10.59 8.19
N ALA A 30 12.69 -11.87 8.18
CA ALA A 30 11.32 -12.33 8.34
C ALA A 30 11.34 -13.60 9.20
N ASN A 31 10.61 -13.59 10.30
CA ASN A 31 10.49 -14.73 11.20
C ASN A 31 9.18 -15.46 10.94
N VAL A 32 9.24 -16.79 10.86
CA VAL A 32 8.07 -17.65 10.67
C VAL A 32 7.91 -18.60 11.83
N LYS A 33 6.69 -18.76 12.32
CA LYS A 33 6.35 -19.71 13.36
C LYS A 33 5.00 -20.38 13.08
N PHE A 34 4.88 -21.63 13.51
CA PHE A 34 3.59 -22.31 13.53
C PHE A 34 2.81 -21.93 14.79
N PHE A 35 1.50 -21.79 14.64
CA PHE A 35 0.58 -21.70 15.77
C PHE A 35 -0.47 -22.81 15.71
N ILE A 36 -1.05 -23.10 16.86
CA ILE A 36 -2.20 -24.00 17.00
C ILE A 36 -3.43 -23.10 17.21
N PRO A 37 -4.38 -23.06 16.26
CA PRO A 37 -5.61 -22.29 16.41
C PRO A 37 -6.52 -22.89 17.49
N ASP A 38 -7.50 -22.12 17.94
CA ASP A 38 -8.64 -22.69 18.66
C ASP A 38 -9.57 -23.46 17.70
N PHE A 39 -10.56 -24.17 18.25
CA PHE A 39 -11.43 -25.03 17.45
C PHE A 39 -12.26 -24.26 16.41
N GLU A 40 -12.69 -23.05 16.73
CA GLU A 40 -13.51 -22.21 15.83
C GLU A 40 -12.66 -21.58 14.71
N SER A 41 -11.38 -21.33 14.98
CA SER A 41 -10.41 -20.79 14.01
C SER A 41 -9.66 -21.86 13.21
N LEU A 42 -9.92 -23.14 13.49
CA LEU A 42 -9.14 -24.28 13.00
C LEU A 42 -8.93 -24.28 11.48
N LEU A 43 -9.99 -23.95 10.73
CA LEU A 43 -9.99 -23.94 9.26
C LEU A 43 -10.27 -22.55 8.66
N SER A 44 -10.59 -21.55 9.50
CA SER A 44 -10.96 -20.21 9.03
C SER A 44 -9.78 -19.23 8.98
N ILE A 45 -8.66 -19.56 9.65
CA ILE A 45 -7.43 -18.76 9.62
C ILE A 45 -6.29 -19.63 9.10
N GLY A 46 -5.81 -19.34 7.88
CA GLY A 46 -4.63 -19.99 7.30
C GLY A 46 -3.33 -19.50 7.92
N GLY A 47 -3.19 -18.18 8.02
CA GLY A 47 -2.06 -17.52 8.64
C GLY A 47 -2.42 -16.10 9.06
N TYR A 48 -1.48 -15.43 9.73
CA TYR A 48 -1.57 -13.99 9.97
C TYR A 48 -0.21 -13.37 10.30
N VAL A 49 -0.06 -12.09 9.94
CA VAL A 49 1.03 -11.21 10.41
C VAL A 49 0.45 -10.11 11.30
N PRO A 50 0.83 -10.03 12.59
CA PRO A 50 0.45 -8.92 13.45
C PRO A 50 1.05 -7.61 12.92
N PHE A 51 0.20 -6.64 12.62
CA PHE A 51 0.65 -5.31 12.24
C PHE A 51 0.55 -4.35 13.43
N SER A 52 1.69 -3.76 13.80
CA SER A 52 1.72 -2.59 14.66
C SER A 52 2.19 -1.40 13.84
N SER A 53 1.72 -0.19 14.14
CA SER A 53 1.79 0.99 13.28
C SER A 53 3.10 1.24 12.51
N ASN A 54 4.25 0.77 13.02
CA ASN A 54 5.56 0.97 12.43
C ASN A 54 6.36 -0.33 12.16
N ARG A 55 5.77 -1.54 12.34
CA ARG A 55 6.47 -2.81 12.07
C ARG A 55 5.50 -3.94 11.73
N MET A 56 5.89 -4.76 10.76
CA MET A 56 5.35 -6.10 10.55
C MET A 56 5.89 -7.04 11.64
N GLY A 57 5.01 -7.84 12.23
CA GLY A 57 5.37 -8.88 13.20
C GLY A 57 5.88 -10.15 12.53
N ASP A 58 5.95 -11.24 13.29
CA ASP A 58 6.30 -12.55 12.75
C ASP A 58 5.14 -13.11 11.91
N ILE A 59 5.48 -13.93 10.91
CA ILE A 59 4.54 -14.74 10.14
C ILE A 59 4.07 -15.91 11.01
N ASN A 60 2.75 -16.02 11.21
CA ASN A 60 2.12 -17.11 11.95
C ASN A 60 1.37 -18.00 10.96
N ILE A 61 1.76 -19.26 10.84
CA ILE A 61 1.10 -20.24 9.96
C ILE A 61 0.32 -21.22 10.81
N ASN A 62 -0.94 -21.47 10.45
CA ASN A 62 -1.77 -22.47 11.12
C ASN A 62 -1.26 -23.86 10.78
N PHE A 63 -0.81 -24.58 11.80
CA PHE A 63 -0.19 -25.89 11.64
C PHE A 63 -1.13 -26.94 11.01
N VAL A 64 -2.45 -26.78 11.11
CA VAL A 64 -3.43 -27.74 10.56
C VAL A 64 -3.28 -27.94 9.06
N PHE A 65 -2.89 -26.89 8.33
CA PHE A 65 -2.72 -26.95 6.87
C PHE A 65 -1.51 -27.78 6.43
N THR A 66 -0.62 -28.20 7.34
CA THR A 66 0.43 -29.20 7.03
C THR A 66 -0.13 -30.57 6.66
N ARG A 67 -1.42 -30.81 6.91
CA ARG A 67 -2.14 -32.06 6.62
C ARG A 67 -3.10 -31.95 5.44
N TYR A 68 -3.17 -30.78 4.82
CA TYR A 68 -3.97 -30.56 3.61
C TYR A 68 -3.22 -31.07 2.38
N VAL A 69 -3.90 -31.03 1.24
CA VAL A 69 -3.28 -31.31 -0.07
C VAL A 69 -2.13 -30.33 -0.29
N GLU A 70 -1.05 -30.84 -0.88
CA GLU A 70 0.13 -30.05 -1.24
C GLU A 70 -0.29 -28.80 -2.04
N GLY A 71 0.26 -27.64 -1.71
CA GLY A 71 -0.07 -26.34 -2.29
C GLY A 71 -0.84 -25.43 -1.32
N TYR A 72 -1.66 -25.97 -0.41
CA TYR A 72 -2.44 -25.14 0.51
C TYR A 72 -1.57 -24.40 1.51
N ILE A 73 -0.67 -25.10 2.20
CA ILE A 73 0.20 -24.47 3.19
C ILE A 73 1.23 -23.56 2.53
N GLU A 74 1.67 -23.90 1.32
CA GLU A 74 2.60 -23.11 0.52
C GLU A 74 1.98 -21.78 0.08
N VAL A 75 0.74 -21.80 -0.42
CA VAL A 75 -0.01 -20.57 -0.74
C VAL A 75 -0.19 -19.71 0.51
N ILE A 76 -0.59 -20.30 1.65
CA ILE A 76 -0.72 -19.57 2.92
C ILE A 76 0.62 -18.94 3.31
N ALA A 77 1.72 -19.70 3.26
CA ALA A 77 3.03 -19.21 3.64
C ALA A 77 3.49 -18.07 2.74
N LEU A 78 3.29 -18.18 1.42
CA LEU A 78 3.60 -17.14 0.46
C LEU A 78 2.72 -15.91 0.65
N HIS A 79 1.43 -16.08 0.94
CA HIS A 79 0.47 -15.00 1.21
C HIS A 79 1.00 -14.10 2.34
N GLU A 80 1.36 -14.70 3.48
CA GLU A 80 1.88 -13.94 4.62
C GLU A 80 3.24 -13.29 4.32
N LEU A 81 4.10 -13.95 3.52
CA LEU A 81 5.39 -13.36 3.12
C LEU A 81 5.19 -12.17 2.17
N VAL A 82 4.22 -12.24 1.25
CA VAL A 82 3.90 -11.15 0.32
C VAL A 82 3.47 -9.90 1.09
N HIS A 83 2.74 -10.02 2.19
CA HIS A 83 2.42 -8.87 3.06
C HIS A 83 3.68 -8.12 3.53
N HIS A 84 4.75 -8.84 3.90
CA HIS A 84 6.02 -8.21 4.28
C HIS A 84 6.64 -7.42 3.11
N PHE A 85 6.63 -7.99 1.90
CA PHE A 85 7.13 -7.30 0.71
C PHE A 85 6.30 -6.07 0.36
N LEU A 86 4.97 -6.16 0.39
CA LEU A 86 4.07 -5.04 0.13
C LEU A 86 4.31 -3.89 1.10
N TRP A 87 4.47 -4.20 2.39
CA TRP A 87 4.79 -3.20 3.40
C TRP A 87 6.17 -2.56 3.14
N LYS A 88 7.20 -3.36 2.86
CA LYS A 88 8.56 -2.86 2.55
C LYS A 88 8.60 -2.03 1.27
N ALA A 89 7.78 -2.38 0.28
CA ALA A 89 7.61 -1.64 -0.98
C ALA A 89 6.83 -0.32 -0.80
N GLY A 90 6.35 -0.03 0.41
CA GLY A 90 5.73 1.25 0.76
C GLY A 90 4.21 1.27 0.64
N ILE A 91 3.54 0.14 0.47
CA ILE A 91 2.08 0.09 0.42
C ILE A 91 1.51 0.07 1.84
N SER A 92 0.64 1.03 2.17
CA SER A 92 0.01 1.14 3.49
C SER A 92 -1.06 0.06 3.72
N PRO A 93 -0.91 -0.85 4.70
CA PRO A 93 -1.94 -1.83 5.01
C PRO A 93 -3.13 -1.21 5.79
N LYS A 94 -2.98 0.02 6.32
CA LYS A 94 -4.04 0.71 7.07
C LYS A 94 -5.17 1.21 6.17
N SER A 95 -4.82 1.65 4.97
CA SER A 95 -5.73 2.34 4.04
C SER A 95 -5.91 1.61 2.71
N LEU A 96 -5.05 0.62 2.43
CA LEU A 96 -5.09 -0.19 1.21
C LEU A 96 -5.14 -1.68 1.56
N LEU A 97 -5.86 -2.05 2.63
CA LEU A 97 -5.95 -3.43 3.09
C LEU A 97 -6.46 -4.37 1.99
N TRP A 98 -7.45 -3.94 1.22
CA TRP A 98 -7.94 -4.72 0.07
C TRP A 98 -6.83 -5.02 -0.94
N PHE A 99 -5.94 -4.06 -1.21
CA PHE A 99 -4.85 -4.27 -2.15
C PHE A 99 -3.78 -5.18 -1.54
N HIS A 100 -3.54 -5.08 -0.23
CA HIS A 100 -2.69 -6.02 0.50
C HIS A 100 -3.18 -7.45 0.37
N GLU A 101 -4.42 -7.73 0.76
CA GLU A 101 -4.97 -9.08 0.73
C GLU A 101 -5.16 -9.59 -0.71
N GLY A 102 -5.57 -8.73 -1.64
CA GLY A 102 -5.71 -9.10 -3.05
C GLY A 102 -4.38 -9.46 -3.70
N MET A 103 -3.32 -8.68 -3.45
CA MET A 103 -1.98 -8.96 -3.96
C MET A 103 -1.38 -10.20 -3.31
N ALA A 104 -1.52 -10.35 -2.00
CA ALA A 104 -1.06 -11.53 -1.28
C ALA A 104 -1.72 -12.80 -1.83
N GLN A 105 -3.03 -12.78 -2.06
CA GLN A 105 -3.76 -13.91 -2.64
C GLN A 105 -3.35 -14.19 -4.09
N TYR A 106 -3.29 -13.16 -4.94
CA TYR A 106 -2.96 -13.32 -6.35
C TYR A 106 -1.52 -13.81 -6.56
N VAL A 107 -0.54 -13.15 -5.94
CA VAL A 107 0.88 -13.46 -6.12
C VAL A 107 1.22 -14.84 -5.55
N SER A 108 0.69 -15.19 -4.37
CA SER A 108 0.94 -16.51 -3.77
C SER A 108 0.40 -17.64 -4.66
N MET A 109 -0.79 -17.46 -5.24
CA MET A 109 -1.39 -18.42 -6.17
C MET A 109 -0.58 -18.53 -7.47
N GLU A 110 -0.17 -17.42 -8.08
CA GLU A 110 0.60 -17.47 -9.34
C GLU A 110 1.98 -18.13 -9.14
N ILE A 111 2.69 -17.80 -8.06
CA ILE A 111 3.96 -18.46 -7.75
C ILE A 111 3.76 -19.95 -7.48
N ALA A 112 2.78 -20.33 -6.65
CA ALA A 112 2.52 -21.72 -6.35
C ALA A 112 2.12 -22.54 -7.60
N LYS A 113 1.37 -21.93 -8.52
CA LYS A 113 1.04 -22.51 -9.82
C LYS A 113 2.27 -22.71 -10.70
N GLN A 114 3.17 -21.72 -10.77
CA GLN A 114 4.43 -21.84 -11.52
C GLN A 114 5.35 -22.92 -10.95
N MET A 115 5.29 -23.16 -9.64
CA MET A 115 6.01 -24.23 -8.97
C MET A 115 5.40 -25.63 -9.17
N GLY A 116 4.19 -25.72 -9.74
CA GLY A 116 3.55 -26.98 -10.09
C GLY A 116 2.87 -27.69 -8.91
N TYR A 117 2.46 -26.96 -7.87
CA TYR A 117 1.76 -27.56 -6.73
C TYR A 117 0.38 -28.09 -7.10
N GLU A 118 0.09 -29.36 -6.74
CA GLU A 118 -1.12 -30.08 -7.15
C GLU A 118 -2.42 -29.42 -6.65
N GLY A 119 -2.43 -28.89 -5.42
CA GLY A 119 -3.58 -28.24 -4.82
C GLY A 119 -4.01 -26.95 -5.52
N MET A 120 -3.22 -26.43 -6.45
CA MET A 120 -3.55 -25.21 -7.18
C MET A 120 -4.79 -25.33 -8.05
N GLU A 121 -5.05 -26.50 -8.63
CA GLU A 121 -6.26 -26.70 -9.44
C GLU A 121 -7.52 -26.47 -8.60
N GLU A 122 -7.54 -27.04 -7.39
CA GLU A 122 -8.67 -26.93 -6.47
C GLU A 122 -8.78 -25.52 -5.86
N ILE A 123 -7.67 -24.91 -5.45
CA ILE A 123 -7.65 -23.54 -4.91
C ILE A 123 -8.14 -22.55 -5.98
N SER A 124 -7.67 -22.66 -7.22
CA SER A 124 -8.12 -21.82 -8.32
C SER A 124 -9.61 -22.03 -8.59
N ARG A 125 -10.09 -23.28 -8.65
CA ARG A 125 -11.52 -23.57 -8.87
C ARG A 125 -12.40 -22.95 -7.78
N GLN A 126 -12.05 -23.12 -6.51
CA GLN A 126 -12.79 -22.56 -5.37
C GLN A 126 -12.83 -21.02 -5.42
N MET A 127 -11.73 -20.40 -5.81
CA MET A 127 -11.66 -18.94 -5.94
C MET A 127 -12.55 -18.44 -7.09
N GLU A 128 -12.49 -19.06 -8.26
CA GLU A 128 -13.34 -18.67 -9.40
C GLU A 128 -14.83 -18.91 -9.13
N GLU A 129 -15.19 -19.96 -8.40
CA GLU A 129 -16.57 -20.19 -7.94
C GLU A 129 -17.02 -19.11 -6.96
N SER A 130 -16.14 -18.70 -6.05
CA SER A 130 -16.40 -17.61 -5.10
C SER A 130 -16.61 -16.28 -5.83
N VAL A 131 -15.79 -15.98 -6.84
CA VAL A 131 -15.93 -14.80 -7.70
C VAL A 131 -17.26 -14.84 -8.47
N ALA A 132 -17.60 -15.97 -9.07
CA ALA A 132 -18.84 -16.13 -9.82
C ALA A 132 -20.08 -15.98 -8.92
N TYR A 133 -20.02 -16.50 -7.68
CA TYR A 133 -21.07 -16.32 -6.69
C TYR A 133 -21.18 -14.85 -6.26
N LEU A 134 -20.06 -14.20 -5.94
CA LEU A 134 -20.03 -12.81 -5.52
C LEU A 134 -20.60 -11.88 -6.61
N LYS A 135 -20.23 -12.10 -7.88
CA LYS A 135 -20.79 -11.36 -9.02
C LYS A 135 -22.32 -11.45 -9.12
N LYS A 136 -22.91 -12.59 -8.75
CA LYS A 136 -24.39 -12.72 -8.71
C LYS A 136 -25.01 -11.89 -7.57
N LEU A 137 -24.28 -11.71 -6.48
CA LEU A 137 -24.76 -11.00 -5.29
C LEU A 137 -24.65 -9.48 -5.43
N VAL A 138 -23.51 -8.98 -5.92
CA VAL A 138 -23.20 -7.54 -5.95
C VAL A 138 -23.08 -6.96 -7.36
N GLY A 139 -23.28 -7.79 -8.40
CA GLY A 139 -22.96 -7.41 -9.77
C GLY A 139 -21.45 -7.23 -9.95
N GLU A 140 -21.05 -6.20 -10.68
CA GLU A 140 -19.64 -5.81 -10.79
C GLU A 140 -19.27 -4.66 -9.84
N ASN A 141 -20.07 -4.40 -8.81
CA ASN A 141 -19.78 -3.35 -7.84
C ASN A 141 -18.88 -3.88 -6.71
N PHE A 142 -17.58 -3.79 -6.91
CA PHE A 142 -16.55 -4.19 -5.95
C PHE A 142 -15.98 -3.04 -5.11
N GLY A 143 -16.46 -1.81 -5.31
CA GLY A 143 -15.95 -0.61 -4.63
C GLY A 143 -16.07 -0.64 -3.11
N PHE A 144 -16.95 -1.48 -2.57
CA PHE A 144 -17.11 -1.67 -1.13
C PHE A 144 -15.82 -2.13 -0.43
N ILE A 145 -14.87 -2.75 -1.14
CA ILE A 145 -13.61 -3.20 -0.53
C ILE A 145 -12.71 -2.04 -0.08
N GLN A 146 -12.97 -0.81 -0.54
CA GLN A 146 -12.26 0.37 -0.06
C GLN A 146 -12.53 0.71 1.40
N ASP A 147 -13.68 0.29 1.92
CA ASP A 147 -14.06 0.51 3.32
C ASP A 147 -13.41 -0.53 4.26
N TRP A 148 -12.69 -1.51 3.70
CA TRP A 148 -12.03 -2.55 4.47
C TRP A 148 -10.87 -1.98 5.27
N SER A 149 -10.94 -2.15 6.59
CA SER A 149 -9.88 -1.72 7.49
C SER A 149 -9.70 -2.72 8.64
N MET A 150 -8.49 -2.75 9.21
CA MET A 150 -8.19 -3.59 10.37
C MET A 150 -9.08 -3.29 11.59
N ASN A 151 -9.58 -2.05 11.69
CA ASN A 151 -10.40 -1.59 12.82
C ASN A 151 -11.89 -1.94 12.68
N ARG A 152 -12.33 -2.26 11.47
CA ARG A 152 -13.73 -2.61 11.18
C ARG A 152 -13.73 -3.80 10.24
N GLN A 153 -13.78 -4.98 10.83
CA GLN A 153 -13.92 -6.22 10.07
C GLN A 153 -15.35 -6.32 9.53
N PRO A 154 -15.53 -6.62 8.23
CA PRO A 154 -16.84 -6.83 7.65
C PRO A 154 -17.46 -8.15 8.14
N GLU A 155 -18.78 -8.23 8.12
CA GLU A 155 -19.51 -9.46 8.51
C GLU A 155 -19.14 -10.67 7.64
N ASN A 156 -18.92 -10.44 6.34
CA ASN A 156 -18.50 -11.47 5.40
C ASN A 156 -17.13 -11.13 4.79
N ILE A 157 -16.08 -11.42 5.55
CA ILE A 157 -14.69 -11.17 5.14
C ILE A 157 -14.31 -11.94 3.86
N GLY A 158 -14.92 -13.11 3.62
CA GLY A 158 -14.69 -13.90 2.41
C GLY A 158 -15.04 -13.14 1.13
N TYR A 159 -16.11 -12.32 1.15
CA TYR A 159 -16.47 -11.47 0.01
C TYR A 159 -15.43 -10.39 -0.27
N TYR A 160 -14.80 -9.86 0.77
CA TYR A 160 -13.75 -8.85 0.64
C TYR A 160 -12.46 -9.45 0.06
N TYR A 161 -12.02 -10.60 0.55
CA TYR A 161 -10.89 -11.35 -0.03
C TYR A 161 -11.16 -11.71 -1.50
N THR A 162 -12.35 -12.24 -1.79
CA THR A 162 -12.74 -12.64 -3.15
C THR A 162 -12.75 -11.45 -4.12
N ALA A 163 -13.37 -10.33 -3.73
CA ALA A 163 -13.39 -9.12 -4.54
C ALA A 163 -11.98 -8.52 -4.71
N ALA A 164 -11.18 -8.47 -3.65
CA ALA A 164 -9.81 -7.99 -3.70
C ALA A 164 -8.94 -8.80 -4.66
N TYR A 165 -8.96 -10.14 -4.54
CA TYR A 165 -8.30 -11.04 -5.47
C TYR A 165 -8.76 -10.80 -6.91
N TYR A 166 -10.08 -10.74 -7.14
CA TYR A 166 -10.62 -10.54 -8.48
C TYR A 166 -10.17 -9.22 -9.11
N VAL A 167 -10.23 -8.12 -8.37
CA VAL A 167 -9.81 -6.80 -8.85
C VAL A 167 -8.33 -6.79 -9.17
N VAL A 168 -7.48 -7.30 -8.28
CA VAL A 168 -6.03 -7.40 -8.51
C VAL A 168 -5.74 -8.27 -9.75
N ARG A 169 -6.22 -9.51 -9.77
CA ARG A 169 -6.05 -10.41 -10.92
C ARG A 169 -6.49 -9.75 -12.24
N SER A 170 -7.67 -9.14 -12.25
CA SER A 170 -8.25 -8.53 -13.45
C SER A 170 -7.47 -7.31 -13.97
N LEU A 171 -6.76 -6.59 -13.09
CA LEU A 171 -5.87 -5.51 -13.51
C LEU A 171 -4.62 -6.05 -14.21
N ALA A 172 -4.12 -7.21 -13.80
CA ALA A 172 -2.90 -7.84 -14.33
C ALA A 172 -3.11 -8.63 -15.63
N GLU A 173 -4.26 -9.31 -15.78
CA GLU A 173 -4.59 -10.14 -16.95
C GLU A 173 -4.54 -9.36 -18.28
N LYS A 174 -4.73 -8.03 -18.23
CA LYS A 174 -4.70 -7.18 -19.42
C LYS A 174 -3.28 -6.79 -19.86
N ASP A 175 -2.28 -6.90 -18.99
CA ASP A 175 -0.98 -6.22 -19.15
C ASP A 175 0.25 -7.06 -18.74
N SER A 176 0.18 -8.40 -18.87
CA SER A 176 1.27 -9.38 -18.64
C SER A 176 1.43 -9.90 -17.20
N GLU A 177 0.31 -10.14 -16.51
CA GLU A 177 0.28 -10.84 -15.21
C GLU A 177 1.22 -10.21 -14.15
N LEU A 178 2.17 -10.97 -13.58
CA LEU A 178 3.10 -10.48 -12.55
C LEU A 178 4.04 -9.37 -13.07
N GLU A 179 4.35 -9.34 -14.36
CA GLU A 179 5.24 -8.31 -14.92
C GLU A 179 4.64 -6.91 -14.84
N TYR A 180 3.31 -6.80 -14.92
CA TYR A 180 2.60 -5.54 -14.70
C TYR A 180 2.88 -5.00 -13.30
N TYR A 181 2.78 -5.86 -12.29
CA TYR A 181 3.09 -5.48 -10.91
C TYR A 181 4.57 -5.19 -10.69
N ALA A 182 5.47 -5.92 -11.36
CA ALA A 182 6.91 -5.62 -11.30
C ALA A 182 7.21 -4.21 -11.83
N ARG A 183 6.56 -3.78 -12.92
CA ARG A 183 6.65 -2.39 -13.39
C ARG A 183 6.08 -1.41 -12.38
N PHE A 184 4.91 -1.71 -11.81
CA PHE A 184 4.28 -0.88 -10.78
C PHE A 184 5.23 -0.64 -9.59
N PHE A 185 5.79 -1.67 -8.98
CA PHE A 185 6.69 -1.49 -7.84
C PHE A 185 7.97 -0.72 -8.20
N LYS A 186 8.49 -0.89 -9.42
CA LYS A 186 9.61 -0.09 -9.93
C LYS A 186 9.27 1.40 -10.07
N THR A 187 8.02 1.76 -10.39
CA THR A 187 7.60 3.16 -10.49
C THR A 187 7.53 3.88 -9.14
N LEU A 188 7.34 3.15 -8.03
CA LEU A 188 7.18 3.74 -6.70
C LEU A 188 8.43 4.46 -6.21
N LYS A 189 9.64 4.01 -6.58
CA LYS A 189 10.92 4.63 -6.19
C LYS A 189 11.04 4.96 -4.68
N GLY A 190 10.49 4.10 -3.82
CA GLY A 190 10.51 4.26 -2.36
C GLY A 190 9.44 5.21 -1.79
N GLN A 191 8.46 5.64 -2.59
CA GLN A 191 7.32 6.42 -2.12
C GLN A 191 6.38 5.56 -1.25
N LEU A 192 5.82 6.18 -0.22
CA LEU A 192 4.79 5.55 0.62
C LEU A 192 3.42 5.81 0.03
N ILE A 193 2.70 4.76 -0.35
CA ILE A 193 1.38 4.84 -0.98
C ILE A 193 0.32 4.57 0.07
N SER A 194 -0.53 5.57 0.30
CA SER A 194 -1.49 5.53 1.42
C SER A 194 -2.93 5.84 1.04
N SER A 195 -3.22 6.11 -0.22
CA SER A 195 -4.57 6.37 -0.72
C SER A 195 -4.87 5.58 -1.98
N ASN A 196 -6.15 5.29 -2.22
CA ASN A 196 -6.59 4.62 -3.44
C ASN A 196 -6.24 5.46 -4.69
N ALA A 197 -6.32 6.79 -4.61
CA ALA A 197 -5.97 7.67 -5.72
C ALA A 197 -4.49 7.57 -6.12
N GLU A 198 -3.58 7.55 -5.13
CA GLU A 198 -2.16 7.32 -5.36
C GLU A 198 -1.89 5.93 -5.94
N LEU A 199 -2.49 4.89 -5.36
CA LEU A 199 -2.34 3.53 -5.85
C LEU A 199 -2.73 3.44 -7.34
N VAL A 200 -3.87 4.01 -7.71
CA VAL A 200 -4.37 4.06 -9.09
C VAL A 200 -3.47 4.87 -10.00
N TYR A 201 -2.91 5.98 -9.52
CA TYR A 201 -1.94 6.77 -10.27
C TYR A 201 -0.72 5.94 -10.67
N TYR A 202 -0.07 5.27 -9.71
CA TYR A 202 1.13 4.48 -9.99
C TYR A 202 0.84 3.21 -10.81
N LEU A 203 -0.31 2.57 -10.60
CA LEU A 203 -0.78 1.48 -11.47
C LEU A 203 -1.00 1.96 -12.91
N SER A 204 -1.52 3.18 -13.10
CA SER A 204 -1.68 3.79 -14.41
C SER A 204 -0.33 4.10 -15.08
N LEU A 205 0.68 4.56 -14.31
CA LEU A 205 2.04 4.73 -14.81
C LEU A 205 2.65 3.40 -15.30
N ALA A 206 2.42 2.30 -14.56
CA ALA A 206 2.95 0.98 -14.89
C ALA A 206 2.38 0.37 -16.17
N SER A 207 1.14 0.75 -16.53
CA SER A 207 0.44 0.32 -17.74
C SER A 207 0.48 1.37 -18.87
N ASN A 208 1.05 2.55 -18.61
CA ASN A 208 1.06 3.69 -19.53
C ASN A 208 -0.34 4.09 -20.05
N LYS A 209 -1.37 3.83 -19.25
CA LYS A 209 -2.78 4.14 -19.52
C LYS A 209 -3.51 4.34 -18.21
N SER A 210 -4.56 5.16 -18.22
CA SER A 210 -5.40 5.30 -17.04
C SER A 210 -6.15 4.00 -16.73
N ILE A 211 -6.07 3.56 -15.48
CA ILE A 211 -6.90 2.46 -14.95
C ILE A 211 -8.04 2.97 -14.06
N ALA A 212 -8.17 4.29 -13.87
CA ALA A 212 -9.18 4.87 -13.01
C ALA A 212 -10.60 4.54 -13.51
N GLU A 213 -10.87 4.69 -14.80
CA GLU A 213 -12.16 4.34 -15.40
C GLU A 213 -12.54 2.87 -15.15
N HIS A 214 -11.59 1.96 -15.29
CA HIS A 214 -11.81 0.53 -15.04
C HIS A 214 -12.24 0.25 -13.60
N LEU A 215 -11.53 0.81 -12.63
CA LEU A 215 -11.90 0.67 -11.22
C LEU A 215 -13.23 1.37 -10.89
N ASN A 216 -13.51 2.50 -11.55
CA ASN A 216 -14.76 3.23 -11.36
C ASN A 216 -15.97 2.47 -11.91
N ASN A 217 -15.80 1.70 -12.99
CA ASN A 217 -16.82 0.75 -13.46
C ASN A 217 -17.08 -0.36 -12.42
N TRP A 218 -16.11 -0.64 -11.56
CA TRP A 218 -16.29 -1.50 -10.39
C TRP A 218 -16.73 -0.75 -9.12
N GLY A 219 -17.08 0.54 -9.19
CA GLY A 219 -17.64 1.31 -8.08
C GLY A 219 -16.62 2.00 -7.17
N PHE A 220 -15.35 2.11 -7.59
CA PHE A 220 -14.29 2.67 -6.73
C PHE A 220 -14.37 4.20 -6.51
N ASN A 221 -15.03 4.97 -7.39
CA ASN A 221 -15.14 6.43 -7.29
C ASN A 221 -13.80 7.19 -7.02
N ILE A 222 -12.77 6.87 -7.80
CA ILE A 222 -11.41 7.42 -7.73
C ILE A 222 -11.20 8.43 -8.86
N PRO A 223 -10.57 9.59 -8.61
CA PRO A 223 -10.26 10.54 -9.67
C PRO A 223 -9.11 10.02 -10.54
N ASP A 224 -9.12 10.42 -11.80
CA ASP A 224 -8.05 10.06 -12.71
C ASP A 224 -6.84 10.99 -12.56
N LEU A 225 -5.95 10.63 -11.62
CA LEU A 225 -4.71 11.35 -11.37
C LEU A 225 -3.70 11.26 -12.52
N TYR A 226 -3.81 10.24 -13.38
CA TYR A 226 -2.90 10.04 -14.50
C TYR A 226 -2.97 11.21 -15.49
N LEU A 227 -4.15 11.80 -15.68
CA LEU A 227 -4.36 13.01 -16.48
C LEU A 227 -3.61 14.24 -15.94
N TYR A 228 -3.25 14.23 -14.65
CA TYR A 228 -2.54 15.30 -13.96
C TYR A 228 -1.07 14.94 -13.66
N SER A 229 -0.55 13.88 -14.28
CA SER A 229 0.82 13.40 -14.08
C SER A 229 1.88 14.51 -14.14
N PRO A 230 1.88 15.48 -15.10
CA PRO A 230 2.87 16.55 -15.12
C PRO A 230 2.88 17.41 -13.85
N LEU A 231 1.70 17.72 -13.29
CA LEU A 231 1.58 18.51 -12.07
C LEU A 231 2.05 17.73 -10.84
N LEU A 232 1.72 16.45 -10.78
CA LEU A 232 2.14 15.54 -9.71
C LEU A 232 3.66 15.33 -9.73
N GLU A 233 4.24 15.09 -10.90
CA GLU A 233 5.69 14.97 -11.07
C GLU A 233 6.42 16.24 -10.66
N GLU A 234 5.90 17.42 -11.02
CA GLU A 234 6.46 18.69 -10.55
C GLU A 234 6.37 18.81 -9.03
N ALA A 235 5.23 18.49 -8.42
CA ALA A 235 5.06 18.54 -6.98
C ALA A 235 6.07 17.62 -6.26
N ILE A 236 6.19 16.36 -6.67
CA ILE A 236 7.14 15.39 -6.10
C ILE A 236 8.57 15.90 -6.25
N LYS A 237 8.96 16.30 -7.46
CA LYS A 237 10.31 16.80 -7.76
C LYS A 237 10.68 17.99 -6.88
N VAL A 238 9.78 18.96 -6.72
CA VAL A 238 10.03 20.14 -5.90
C VAL A 238 10.14 19.73 -4.43
N LEU A 239 9.21 18.91 -3.92
CA LEU A 239 9.20 18.49 -2.51
C LEU A 239 10.46 17.72 -2.11
N ASP A 240 10.92 16.80 -2.96
CA ASP A 240 12.11 15.99 -2.71
C ASP A 240 13.40 16.83 -2.80
N GLY A 241 13.39 17.87 -3.64
CA GLY A 241 14.51 18.81 -3.79
C GLY A 241 14.72 19.76 -2.61
N ILE A 242 13.78 19.88 -1.68
CA ILE A 242 13.91 20.82 -0.55
C ILE A 242 14.88 20.29 0.50
N ASN A 243 15.90 21.09 0.83
CA ASN A 243 16.81 20.78 1.92
C ASN A 243 16.06 20.75 3.28
N PRO A 244 16.28 19.73 4.14
CA PRO A 244 15.68 19.64 5.47
C PRO A 244 15.89 20.86 6.39
N ILE A 245 16.85 21.75 6.12
CA ILE A 245 17.04 22.99 6.90
C ILE A 245 15.86 23.97 6.77
N TYR A 246 15.06 23.87 5.70
CA TYR A 246 13.91 24.75 5.44
C TYR A 246 12.62 24.31 6.14
N GLN A 247 12.75 23.64 7.29
CA GLN A 247 11.62 23.41 8.17
C GLN A 247 11.20 24.74 8.84
N PRO A 248 9.89 24.95 9.11
CA PRO A 248 8.79 23.98 9.01
C PRO A 248 8.11 23.92 7.63
N TYR A 249 8.53 24.75 6.66
CA TYR A 249 7.81 24.91 5.39
C TYR A 249 7.91 23.69 4.48
N LYS A 250 9.02 22.94 4.55
CA LYS A 250 9.12 21.63 3.89
C LYS A 250 8.00 20.68 4.37
N TYR A 251 7.79 20.60 5.68
CA TYR A 251 6.74 19.78 6.26
C TYR A 251 5.34 20.27 5.86
N LEU A 252 5.09 21.58 5.90
CA LEU A 252 3.80 22.15 5.49
C LEU A 252 3.48 21.86 4.01
N ALA A 253 4.47 22.00 3.12
CA ALA A 253 4.30 21.67 1.71
C ALA A 253 3.93 20.19 1.51
N ARG A 254 4.58 19.30 2.27
CA ARG A 254 4.28 17.86 2.24
C ARG A 254 2.87 17.56 2.75
N LEU A 255 2.44 18.20 3.84
CA LEU A 255 1.07 18.05 4.34
C LEU A 255 0.01 18.48 3.32
N LEU A 256 0.25 19.58 2.60
CA LEU A 256 -0.66 20.02 1.54
C LEU A 256 -0.73 19.01 0.39
N TYR A 257 0.40 18.43 0.01
CA TYR A 257 0.46 17.37 -1.00
C TYR A 257 -0.30 16.12 -0.56
N GLU A 258 -0.05 15.63 0.66
CA GLU A 258 -0.76 14.47 1.23
C GLU A 258 -2.27 14.73 1.36
N GLN A 259 -2.68 15.96 1.70
CA GLN A 259 -4.10 16.34 1.74
C GLN A 259 -4.74 16.33 0.36
N ALA A 260 -4.02 16.78 -0.67
CA ALA A 260 -4.52 16.75 -2.05
C ALA A 260 -4.89 15.32 -2.45
N LEU A 261 -4.02 14.35 -2.13
CA LEU A 261 -4.16 12.96 -2.55
C LEU A 261 -5.15 12.17 -1.69
N SER A 262 -5.09 12.32 -0.37
CA SER A 262 -5.97 11.59 0.56
C SER A 262 -7.45 11.97 0.42
N LYS A 263 -7.74 13.19 0.00
CA LYS A 263 -9.12 13.67 -0.25
C LYS A 263 -9.55 13.59 -1.71
N ALA A 264 -8.69 13.09 -2.58
CA ALA A 264 -8.96 13.04 -4.01
C ALA A 264 -10.12 12.07 -4.30
N LYS A 265 -11.21 12.62 -4.82
CA LYS A 265 -12.39 11.94 -5.32
C LYS A 265 -12.77 12.56 -6.67
N GLN A 266 -13.61 11.88 -7.45
CA GLN A 266 -14.06 12.42 -8.75
C GLN A 266 -14.70 13.80 -8.62
N ASP A 267 -15.42 14.06 -7.53
CA ASP A 267 -16.11 15.32 -7.25
C ASP A 267 -15.22 16.41 -6.63
N THR A 268 -14.01 16.07 -6.17
CA THR A 268 -13.10 17.00 -5.46
C THR A 268 -11.84 17.37 -6.26
N VAL A 269 -11.81 17.10 -7.57
CA VAL A 269 -10.65 17.36 -8.45
C VAL A 269 -10.16 18.81 -8.35
N GLY A 270 -11.07 19.78 -8.27
CA GLY A 270 -10.71 21.19 -8.12
C GLY A 270 -10.00 21.50 -6.79
N GLU A 271 -10.44 20.89 -5.68
CA GLU A 271 -9.77 21.03 -4.38
C GLU A 271 -8.39 20.40 -4.40
N MET A 272 -8.27 19.20 -4.98
CA MET A 272 -7.00 18.51 -5.15
C MET A 272 -5.99 19.38 -5.92
N GLN A 273 -6.38 19.97 -7.05
CA GLN A 273 -5.52 20.87 -7.82
C GLN A 273 -5.08 22.09 -7.01
N PHE A 274 -6.00 22.67 -6.23
CA PHE A 274 -5.69 23.79 -5.34
C PHE A 274 -4.63 23.39 -4.29
N TYR A 275 -4.81 22.26 -3.61
CA TYR A 275 -3.84 21.78 -2.62
C TYR A 275 -2.49 21.43 -3.25
N LEU A 276 -2.44 20.83 -4.45
CA LEU A 276 -1.20 20.57 -5.19
C LEU A 276 -0.48 21.87 -5.55
N ALA A 277 -1.20 22.86 -6.08
CA ALA A 277 -0.63 24.17 -6.40
C ALA A 277 -0.09 24.86 -5.13
N ALA A 278 -0.84 24.82 -4.04
CA ALA A 278 -0.40 25.35 -2.75
C ALA A 278 0.86 24.63 -2.24
N ALA A 279 0.90 23.29 -2.34
CA ALA A 279 2.07 22.50 -1.99
C ALA A 279 3.30 22.95 -2.78
N ILE A 280 3.20 23.08 -4.11
CA ILE A 280 4.29 23.54 -4.98
C ILE A 280 4.74 24.97 -4.61
N ILE A 281 3.81 25.88 -4.36
CA ILE A 281 4.14 27.27 -4.01
C ILE A 281 4.87 27.33 -2.68
N VAL A 282 4.33 26.67 -1.63
CA VAL A 282 4.97 26.62 -0.31
C VAL A 282 6.34 25.96 -0.40
N ALA A 283 6.45 24.89 -1.20
CA ALA A 283 7.68 24.16 -1.46
C ALA A 283 8.76 25.06 -2.09
N LYS A 284 8.42 25.76 -3.19
CA LYS A 284 9.35 26.69 -3.88
C LYS A 284 9.74 27.89 -3.01
N LEU A 285 8.83 28.37 -2.16
CA LEU A 285 9.07 29.51 -1.27
C LEU A 285 9.67 29.12 0.09
N ALA A 286 9.84 27.83 0.39
CA ALA A 286 10.32 27.36 1.68
C ALA A 286 11.63 28.03 2.15
N PRO A 287 12.65 28.27 1.30
CA PRO A 287 13.86 28.99 1.72
C PRO A 287 13.57 30.43 2.18
N LEU A 288 12.78 31.18 1.41
CA LEU A 288 12.43 32.57 1.71
C LEU A 288 11.58 32.67 2.98
N LEU A 289 10.58 31.79 3.09
CA LEU A 289 9.70 31.72 4.26
C LEU A 289 10.51 31.37 5.52
N THR A 290 11.47 30.46 5.41
CA THR A 290 12.36 30.08 6.53
C THR A 290 13.20 31.27 6.98
N ILE A 291 13.87 31.96 6.05
CA ILE A 291 14.70 33.13 6.36
C ILE A 291 13.86 34.24 7.01
N THR A 292 12.67 34.50 6.48
CA THR A 292 11.77 35.54 7.01
C THR A 292 11.35 35.22 8.44
N THR A 293 10.98 33.97 8.71
CA THR A 293 10.58 33.52 10.05
C THR A 293 11.74 33.54 11.04
N VAL A 294 12.92 33.03 10.67
CA VAL A 294 14.11 33.08 11.53
C VAL A 294 14.50 34.53 11.82
N SER A 295 14.50 35.40 10.82
CA SER A 295 14.82 36.82 10.99
C SER A 295 13.81 37.52 11.91
N GLY A 296 12.52 37.25 11.74
CA GLY A 296 11.46 37.77 12.61
C GLY A 296 11.60 37.31 14.05
N VAL A 297 11.89 36.02 14.28
CA VAL A 297 12.14 35.45 15.62
C VAL A 297 13.38 36.08 16.26
N LEU A 298 14.48 36.21 15.52
CA LEU A 298 15.70 36.86 16.02
C LEU A 298 15.44 38.33 16.36
N PHE A 299 14.73 39.06 15.51
CA PHE A 299 14.38 40.46 15.76
C PHE A 299 13.52 40.60 17.02
N ALA A 300 12.49 39.76 17.18
CA ALA A 300 11.67 39.74 18.39
C ALA A 300 12.48 39.39 19.65
N ALA A 301 13.40 38.42 19.56
CA ALA A 301 14.27 38.05 20.66
C ALA A 301 15.22 39.20 21.05
N ILE A 302 15.80 39.91 20.08
CA ILE A 302 16.63 41.10 20.31
C ILE A 302 15.80 42.18 21.01
N LEU A 303 14.59 42.47 20.54
CA LEU A 303 13.71 43.46 21.17
C LEU A 303 13.38 43.09 22.62
N LEU A 304 13.11 41.82 22.90
CA LEU A 304 12.86 41.33 24.26
C LEU A 304 14.10 41.46 25.16
N LEU A 305 15.29 41.13 24.64
CA LEU A 305 16.55 41.29 25.37
C LEU A 305 16.85 42.75 25.68
N LEU A 306 16.67 43.65 24.70
CA LEU A 306 16.85 45.09 24.88
C LEU A 306 15.84 45.67 25.88
N LYS A 307 14.58 45.22 25.83
CA LYS A 307 13.56 45.57 26.82
C LYS A 307 13.96 45.13 28.23
N ASN A 308 14.42 43.89 28.40
CA ASN A 308 14.84 43.36 29.71
C ASN A 308 16.10 44.05 30.25
N LYS A 309 16.99 44.53 29.38
CA LYS A 309 18.17 45.33 29.75
C LYS A 309 17.86 46.80 30.04
N GLY A 310 16.60 47.21 30.01
CA GLY A 310 16.18 48.59 30.29
C GLY A 310 16.52 49.60 29.19
N VAL A 311 16.93 49.14 27.99
CA VAL A 311 17.34 50.02 26.89
C VAL A 311 16.18 50.88 26.37
N PHE A 312 14.95 50.39 26.53
CA PHE A 312 13.73 51.10 26.11
C PHE A 312 13.04 51.88 27.25
N TRP A 313 13.68 52.08 28.40
CA TRP A 313 13.19 52.99 29.44
C TRP A 313 14.05 54.24 29.48
N ASN A 314 13.66 55.23 28.69
CA ASN A 314 13.86 56.66 28.92
C ASN A 314 13.02 57.44 27.90
N HIS A 315 11.72 57.52 28.16
CA HIS A 315 10.86 58.71 28.04
C HIS A 315 9.46 58.38 28.55
#